data_AF-A0A8T0E837-F1
#
_entry.id   AF-A0A8T0E837-F1
#
_cell.length_a   1.000
_cell.length_b   1.000
_cell.length_c   1.000
_cell.angle_alpha   90.00
_cell.angle_beta   90.00
_cell.angle_gamma   90.00
#
_symmetry.space_group_name_H-M   'P 1'
#
loop_
_entity.id
_entity.type
_entity.pdbx_description
1 polymer ?
#
loop_
_entity_poly.entity_id
_entity_poly.type
_entity_poly.pdbx_seq_one_letter_code
_entity_poly.pdbx_strand_id
1 'polypeptide(L)'
;MGIITGIQRFHQRTSYTVDDGTGVLDCILWQNEPAVQDKIMALKKDLTSGCSELSVDFKVCAQSLLKKAEAPTIINEELYTHGDVMHCFGNVKIFRGNPKLDIHHHYKESDVNAETLWILDVLMTKQNNT
;
A
#
# COMPACT_ATOMS: atom_id res chain seq x y z
N MET A 1 10.97 -0.45 7.68
CA MET A 1 11.20 0.90 7.15
C MET A 1 12.54 0.87 6.42
N GLY A 2 12.74 1.70 5.40
CA GLY A 2 14.05 1.87 4.80
C GLY A 2 14.07 2.97 3.74
N ILE A 3 15.24 3.20 3.18
CA ILE A 3 15.52 4.20 2.17
C ILE A 3 15.24 3.62 0.78
N ILE A 4 14.59 4.38 -0.09
CA ILE A 4 14.33 3.99 -1.47
C ILE A 4 15.60 4.18 -2.30
N THR A 5 16.18 3.07 -2.74
CA THR A 5 17.40 3.03 -3.55
C THR A 5 17.10 2.77 -5.04
N GLY A 6 15.94 2.19 -5.35
CA GLY A 6 15.52 1.86 -6.71
C GLY A 6 14.02 2.06 -6.94
N ILE A 7 13.63 2.50 -8.14
CA ILE A 7 12.23 2.66 -8.55
C ILE A 7 12.05 2.10 -9.96
N GLN A 8 11.13 1.15 -10.12
CA GLN A 8 10.69 0.64 -11.42
C GLN A 8 9.18 0.73 -11.53
N ARG A 9 8.68 1.46 -12.52
CA ARG A 9 7.25 1.69 -12.73
C ARG A 9 6.73 0.82 -13.87
N PHE A 10 5.66 0.09 -13.60
CA PHE A 10 4.93 -0.73 -14.56
C PHE A 10 3.48 -0.27 -14.64
N HIS A 11 2.76 -0.72 -15.66
CA HIS A 11 1.38 -0.30 -15.89
C HIS A 11 0.41 -0.60 -14.72
N GLN A 12 0.64 -1.69 -13.97
CA GLN A 12 -0.26 -2.11 -12.87
C GLN A 12 0.34 -1.94 -11.47
N ARG A 13 1.64 -1.65 -11.40
CA ARG A 13 2.39 -1.67 -10.13
C ARG A 13 3.65 -0.83 -10.20
N THR A 14 4.12 -0.40 -9.04
CA THR A 14 5.45 0.18 -8.86
C THR A 14 6.27 -0.74 -7.95
N SER A 15 7.50 -1.02 -8.36
CA SER A 15 8.47 -1.75 -7.56
C SER A 15 9.46 -0.75 -6.97
N TYR A 16 9.54 -0.71 -5.65
CA TYR A 16 10.52 0.05 -4.89
C TYR A 16 11.57 -0.91 -4.35
N THR A 17 12.84 -0.60 -4.57
CA THR A 17 13.94 -1.30 -3.91
C THR A 17 14.28 -0.50 -2.65
N VAL A 18 14.13 -1.14 -1.49
CA VAL A 18 14.23 -0.50 -0.16
C VAL A 18 15.38 -1.11 0.62
N ASP A 19 16.26 -0.26 1.15
CA ASP A 19 17.42 -0.64 1.96
C ASP A 19 17.23 -0.14 3.40
N ASP A 20 17.34 -1.05 4.38
CA ASP A 20 17.24 -0.74 5.81
C ASP A 20 18.59 -0.79 6.55
N GLY A 21 19.69 -0.88 5.80
CA GLY A 21 21.05 -1.02 6.34
C GLY A 21 21.43 -2.45 6.72
N THR A 22 20.49 -3.39 6.76
CA THR A 22 20.76 -4.83 6.97
C THR A 22 20.68 -5.64 5.69
N GLY A 23 19.98 -5.11 4.69
CA GLY A 23 19.85 -5.69 3.37
C GLY A 23 18.86 -4.91 2.53
N VAL A 24 18.64 -5.42 1.31
CA VAL A 24 17.78 -4.76 0.33
C VAL A 24 16.62 -5.68 -0.03
N LEU A 25 15.41 -5.13 -0.12
CA LEU A 25 14.20 -5.86 -0.47
C LEU A 25 13.42 -5.16 -1.58
N ASP A 26 12.89 -5.95 -2.52
CA ASP A 26 11.92 -5.46 -3.50
C ASP A 26 10.53 -5.38 -2.86
N CYS A 27 9.97 -4.17 -2.82
CA CYS A 27 8.66 -3.87 -2.27
C CYS A 27 7.71 -3.42 -3.41
N ILE A 28 6.61 -4.15 -3.58
CA ILE A 28 5.67 -4.03 -4.70
C ILE A 28 4.41 -3.30 -4.25
N LEU A 29 4.14 -2.14 -4.85
CA LEU A 29 2.90 -1.38 -4.66
C LEU A 29 1.99 -1.59 -5.87
N TRP A 30 0.81 -2.16 -5.64
CA TRP A 30 -0.21 -2.34 -6.68
C TRP A 30 -1.09 -1.11 -6.79
N GLN A 31 -1.26 -0.57 -8.00
CA GLN A 31 -2.08 0.63 -8.22
C GLN A 31 -3.59 0.33 -8.10
N ASN A 32 -3.97 -0.94 -8.29
CA ASN A 32 -5.30 -1.45 -8.08
C ASN A 32 -5.17 -2.87 -7.52
N GLU A 33 -5.47 -3.05 -6.24
CA GLU A 33 -5.51 -4.40 -5.67
C GLU A 33 -6.70 -5.16 -6.28
N PRO A 34 -6.51 -6.29 -6.98
CA PRO A 34 -7.59 -6.98 -7.69
C PRO A 34 -8.78 -7.33 -6.78
N ALA A 35 -8.48 -7.74 -5.54
CA ALA A 35 -9.48 -8.16 -4.57
C ALA A 35 -10.37 -7.02 -4.07
N VAL A 36 -9.89 -5.77 -4.09
CA VAL A 36 -10.68 -4.60 -3.71
C VAL A 36 -11.58 -4.19 -4.88
N GLN A 37 -11.08 -4.28 -6.11
CA GLN A 37 -11.86 -4.02 -7.32
C GLN A 37 -13.05 -4.98 -7.47
N ASP A 38 -12.87 -6.27 -7.21
CA ASP A 38 -13.95 -7.25 -7.26
C ASP A 38 -15.07 -6.93 -6.26
N LYS A 39 -14.70 -6.52 -5.04
CA LYS A 39 -15.66 -6.14 -3.99
C LYS A 39 -16.38 -4.83 -4.32
N ILE A 40 -15.67 -3.84 -4.87
CA ILE A 40 -16.25 -2.59 -5.35
C ILE A 40 -17.24 -2.87 -6.49
N MET A 41 -16.87 -3.74 -7.43
CA MET A 41 -17.72 -4.11 -8.56
C MET A 41 -18.98 -4.86 -8.12
N ALA A 42 -18.86 -5.76 -7.13
CA ALA A 42 -20.00 -6.44 -6.52
C ALA A 42 -20.96 -5.44 -5.84
N LEU A 43 -20.42 -4.54 -5.00
CA LEU A 43 -21.21 -3.48 -4.35
C LEU A 43 -21.90 -2.57 -5.37
N LYS A 44 -21.23 -2.22 -6.46
CA LYS A 44 -21.79 -1.41 -7.54
C LYS A 44 -22.96 -2.11 -8.23
N LYS A 45 -22.84 -3.41 -8.48
CA LYS A 45 -23.89 -4.24 -9.06
C LYS A 45 -25.11 -4.31 -8.13
N ASP A 46 -24.89 -4.47 -6.84
CA ASP A 46 -25.98 -4.54 -5.85
C ASP A 46 -26.72 -3.21 -5.71
N LEU A 47 -26.00 -2.08 -5.75
CA LEU A 47 -26.60 -0.74 -5.72
C LEU A 47 -27.39 -0.38 -6.98
N THR A 48 -27.01 -0.93 -8.14
CA THR A 48 -27.63 -0.60 -9.44
C THR A 48 -28.75 -1.55 -9.83
N SER A 49 -28.70 -2.80 -9.38
CA SER A 49 -29.70 -3.84 -9.69
C SER A 49 -31.04 -3.69 -8.97
N GLY A 50 -31.23 -2.63 -8.15
CA GLY A 50 -32.52 -2.33 -7.51
C GLY A 50 -32.91 -3.30 -6.39
N CYS A 51 -32.11 -4.33 -6.11
CA CYS A 51 -32.44 -5.43 -5.20
C CYS A 51 -32.19 -5.13 -3.72
N SER A 52 -31.67 -3.94 -3.38
CA SER A 52 -31.45 -3.53 -1.99
C SER A 52 -32.66 -2.76 -1.45
N GLU A 53 -33.21 -3.21 -0.32
CA GLU A 53 -34.27 -2.57 0.49
C GLU A 53 -33.89 -1.19 1.06
N LEU A 54 -32.70 -0.69 0.75
CA LEU A 54 -32.21 0.63 1.17
C LEU A 54 -33.11 1.74 0.63
N SER A 55 -33.45 2.70 1.50
CA SER A 55 -34.12 3.94 1.09
C SER A 55 -33.29 4.66 0.01
N VAL A 56 -33.99 5.40 -0.86
CA VAL A 56 -33.41 6.15 -1.98
C VAL A 56 -32.27 7.07 -1.52
N ASP A 57 -32.42 7.71 -0.35
CA ASP A 57 -31.40 8.61 0.20
C ASP A 57 -30.11 7.88 0.58
N PHE A 58 -30.22 6.67 1.14
CA PHE A 58 -29.06 5.84 1.46
C PHE A 58 -28.37 5.29 0.21
N LYS A 59 -29.12 5.00 -0.87
CA LYS A 59 -28.54 4.61 -2.17
C LYS A 59 -27.71 5.74 -2.75
N VAL A 60 -28.23 6.97 -2.74
CA VAL A 60 -27.50 8.15 -3.23
C VAL A 60 -26.23 8.41 -2.39
N CYS A 61 -26.33 8.30 -1.08
CA CYS A 61 -25.18 8.44 -0.18
C CYS A 61 -24.11 7.37 -0.45
N ALA A 62 -24.51 6.10 -0.52
CA ALA A 62 -23.61 4.99 -0.79
C ALA A 62 -22.96 5.09 -2.18
N GLN A 63 -23.69 5.54 -3.22
CA GLN A 63 -23.11 5.81 -4.54
C GLN A 63 -22.08 6.95 -4.50
N SER A 64 -22.31 8.00 -3.71
CA SER A 64 -21.36 9.10 -3.52
C SER A 64 -20.09 8.64 -2.82
N LEU A 65 -20.22 7.81 -1.78
CA LEU A 65 -19.08 7.20 -1.09
C LEU A 65 -18.31 6.22 -2.00
N LEU A 66 -19.02 5.41 -2.78
CA LEU A 66 -18.41 4.51 -3.74
C LEU A 66 -17.66 5.28 -4.82
N LYS A 67 -18.22 6.39 -5.34
CA LYS A 67 -17.51 7.29 -6.26
C LYS A 67 -16.28 7.95 -5.64
N LYS A 68 -16.27 8.22 -4.34
CA LYS A 68 -15.08 8.72 -3.62
C LYS A 68 -14.02 7.63 -3.42
N ALA A 69 -14.43 6.38 -3.26
CA ALA A 69 -13.53 5.22 -3.18
C ALA A 69 -13.03 4.75 -4.56
N GLU A 70 -13.84 4.92 -5.60
CA GLU A 70 -13.53 4.66 -7.01
C GLU A 70 -12.80 5.83 -7.68
N ALA A 71 -12.88 7.04 -7.10
CA ALA A 71 -12.11 8.17 -7.57
C ALA A 71 -10.69 7.66 -7.64
N PRO A 72 -10.11 7.57 -8.86
CA PRO A 72 -8.81 6.99 -8.97
C PRO A 72 -7.95 7.86 -8.07
N THR A 73 -7.35 7.27 -7.05
CA THR A 73 -6.01 7.65 -6.67
C THR A 73 -5.19 7.41 -7.93
N ILE A 74 -5.34 8.31 -8.91
CA ILE A 74 -4.38 8.53 -9.95
C ILE A 74 -3.19 8.98 -9.11
N ILE A 75 -2.37 8.01 -8.72
CA ILE A 75 -1.02 8.26 -8.24
C ILE A 75 -0.27 8.71 -9.50
N ASN A 76 -0.60 9.91 -10.00
CA ASN A 76 0.07 10.61 -11.09
C ASN A 76 1.12 11.58 -10.57
N GLU A 77 1.33 11.62 -9.27
CA GLU A 77 2.51 12.23 -8.68
C GLU A 77 3.47 11.10 -8.32
N GLU A 78 4.76 11.31 -8.60
CA GLU A 78 5.83 10.43 -8.18
C GLU A 78 5.81 10.34 -6.65
N LEU A 79 5.04 9.38 -6.12
CA LEU A 79 4.72 9.29 -4.69
C LEU A 79 5.98 9.21 -3.82
N TYR A 80 7.03 8.64 -4.38
CA TYR A 80 8.37 8.59 -3.82
C TYR A 80 9.44 8.85 -4.87
N THR A 81 10.57 9.34 -4.39
CA THR A 81 11.81 9.60 -5.12
C THR A 81 12.97 8.84 -4.46
N HIS A 82 14.12 8.79 -5.14
CA HIS A 82 15.32 8.18 -4.58
C HIS A 82 15.78 8.94 -3.32
N GLY A 83 16.15 8.19 -2.28
CA GLY A 83 16.56 8.75 -1.00
C GLY A 83 15.41 9.02 -0.03
N ASP A 84 14.16 8.92 -0.47
CA ASP A 84 13.02 9.01 0.44
C ASP A 84 12.99 7.81 1.39
N VAL A 85 12.62 8.07 2.64
CA VAL A 85 12.39 7.02 3.64
C VAL A 85 10.93 6.61 3.59
N MET A 86 10.69 5.30 3.46
CA MET A 86 9.35 4.71 3.41
C MET A 86 9.13 3.75 4.58
N HIS A 87 8.00 3.93 5.26
CA HIS A 87 7.39 2.85 6.01
C HIS A 87 6.47 2.07 5.09
N CYS A 88 6.67 0.76 5.03
CA CYS A 88 5.81 -0.14 4.26
C CYS A 88 5.48 -1.38 5.08
N PHE A 89 4.22 -1.76 5.05
CA PHE A 89 3.68 -2.95 5.68
C PHE A 89 2.93 -3.77 4.64
N GLY A 90 3.08 -5.09 4.73
CA GLY A 90 2.61 -5.97 3.69
C GLY A 90 2.95 -7.43 3.94
N ASN A 91 2.68 -8.25 2.93
CA ASN A 91 2.95 -9.68 2.98
C ASN A 91 4.24 -10.01 2.25
N VAL A 92 5.11 -10.79 2.88
CA VAL A 92 6.30 -11.32 2.22
C VAL A 92 5.90 -12.52 1.34
N LYS A 93 6.25 -12.46 0.05
CA LYS A 93 6.04 -13.53 -0.93
C LYS A 93 7.34 -13.90 -1.61
N ILE A 94 7.49 -15.16 -1.99
CA ILE A 94 8.64 -15.62 -2.78
C ILE A 94 8.30 -15.55 -4.26
N PHE A 95 9.11 -14.84 -5.05
CA PHE A 95 8.99 -14.79 -6.50
C PHE A 95 10.32 -15.10 -7.17
N ARG A 96 10.34 -16.16 -8.00
CA ARG A 96 11.57 -16.67 -8.65
C ARG A 96 12.73 -16.88 -7.65
N GLY A 97 12.41 -17.44 -6.48
CA GLY A 97 13.39 -17.72 -5.42
C GLY A 97 13.79 -16.52 -4.56
N ASN A 98 13.33 -15.30 -4.88
CA ASN A 98 13.67 -14.10 -4.11
C ASN A 98 12.47 -13.63 -3.28
N PRO A 99 12.67 -13.27 -2.00
CA PRO A 99 11.62 -12.65 -1.20
C PRO A 99 11.30 -11.26 -1.74
N LYS A 100 10.01 -10.93 -1.77
CA LYS A 100 9.47 -9.61 -2.10
C LYS A 100 8.36 -9.26 -1.12
N LEU A 101 8.17 -7.97 -0.86
CA LEU A 101 7.09 -7.47 -0.01
C LEU A 101 5.95 -6.93 -0.88
N ASP A 102 4.78 -7.54 -0.84
CA ASP A 102 3.57 -6.94 -1.41
C ASP A 102 3.01 -5.91 -0.43
N ILE A 103 3.11 -4.62 -0.77
CA ILE A 103 2.74 -3.50 0.10
C ILE A 103 1.22 -3.35 0.16
N HIS A 104 0.67 -3.27 1.37
CA HIS A 104 -0.73 -2.94 1.64
C HIS A 104 -0.89 -1.53 2.19
N HIS A 105 0.02 -1.14 3.09
CA HIS A 105 0.04 0.18 3.70
C HIS A 105 1.43 0.76 3.60
N HIS A 106 1.51 2.05 3.27
CA HIS A 106 2.77 2.77 3.23
C HIS A 106 2.57 4.25 3.51
N TYR A 107 3.63 4.89 3.98
CA TYR A 107 3.72 6.34 4.06
C TYR A 107 5.18 6.78 3.97
N LYS A 108 5.36 8.03 3.53
CA LYS A 108 6.65 8.70 3.49
C LYS A 108 6.98 9.23 4.87
N GLU A 109 8.18 8.90 5.34
CA GLU A 109 8.70 9.45 6.60
C GLU A 109 9.38 10.79 6.33
N SER A 110 9.16 11.73 7.25
CA SER A 110 9.68 13.10 7.17
C SER A 110 10.60 13.45 8.32
N ASP A 111 10.52 12.72 9.45
CA ASP A 111 11.45 12.91 10.56
C ASP A 111 12.81 12.27 10.23
N VAL A 112 13.85 13.10 10.24
CA VAL A 112 15.23 12.69 10.00
C VAL A 112 15.73 11.69 11.05
N ASN A 113 15.15 11.71 12.25
CA ASN A 113 15.54 10.81 13.34
C ASN A 113 14.78 9.48 13.33
N ALA A 114 13.74 9.34 12.50
CA ALA A 114 12.87 8.16 12.50
C ALA A 114 13.66 6.86 12.29
N GLU A 115 14.67 6.88 11.43
CA GLU A 115 15.55 5.74 11.17
C GLU A 115 16.25 5.24 12.44
N THR A 116 16.86 6.16 13.17
CA THR A 116 17.57 5.84 14.41
C THR A 116 16.61 5.32 15.47
N LEU A 117 15.45 5.98 15.64
CA LEU A 117 14.44 5.59 16.63
C LEU A 117 13.88 4.19 16.34
N TRP A 118 13.61 3.88 15.07
CA TRP A 118 13.10 2.57 14.67
C TRP A 118 14.14 1.46 14.88
N ILE A 119 15.41 1.70 14.54
CA ILE A 119 16.47 0.70 14.77
C ILE A 119 16.58 0.37 16.26
N LEU A 120 16.56 1.39 17.12
CA LEU A 120 16.57 1.19 18.58
C LEU A 120 15.37 0.34 19.03
N ASP A 121 14.18 0.63 18.53
CA ASP A 121 12.96 -0.13 18.85
C ASP A 121 13.04 -1.60 18.40
N VAL A 122 13.55 -1.85 17.18
CA VAL A 122 13.76 -3.21 16.67
C VAL A 122 14.77 -3.99 17.52
N LEU A 123 15.85 -3.35 17.95
CA LEU A 123 16.87 -3.98 18.80
C LEU A 123 16.29 -4.37 20.17
N MET A 124 15.55 -3.47 20.80
CA MET A 124 14.88 -3.75 22.09
C MET A 124 13.85 -4.87 21.95
N THR A 125 13.06 -4.85 20.88
CA THR A 125 12.05 -5.88 20.61
C THR A 125 12.67 -7.25 20.38
N LYS A 126 13.82 -7.32 19.70
CA LYS A 126 14.55 -8.58 19.51
C LYS A 126 15.10 -9.14 20.82
N GLN A 127 15.70 -8.30 21.66
CA GLN A 127 16.25 -8.72 22.95
C GLN A 127 15.20 -9.31 23.88
N ASN A 128 13.98 -8.75 23.87
CA ASN A 128 12.89 -9.19 24.75
C ASN A 128 12.20 -10.49 24.27
N ASN A 129 12.39 -10.88 23.01
CA ASN A 129 11.77 -12.07 22.41
C ASN A 129 12.72 -13.28 22.31
N THR A 130 13.93 -13.16 22.84
CA THR A 130 14.93 -14.22 23.00
C THR A 130 15.10 -14.57 24.47
#